data_AF-A0A3D5QYY9-F1
#
_entry.id   AF-A0A3D5QYY9-F1
#
_cell.length_a   1.000
_cell.length_b   1.000
_cell.length_c   1.000
_cell.angle_alpha   90.00
_cell.angle_beta   90.00
_cell.angle_gamma   90.00
#
_symmetry.space_group_name_H-M   'P 1'
#
loop_
_entity.id
_entity.type
_entity.pdbx_description
1 polymer ?
#
loop_
_entity_poly.entity_id
_entity_poly.type
_entity_poly.pdbx_seq_one_letter_code
_entity_poly.pdbx_strand_id
1 'polypeptide(L)'
;HHNQDTSVMTNGGYVVPRNKVLKNSDSLEDYFWTSLHLSFLDYFNEYFVPYFQSRQPGLSREQLIEALSLKSIEGYLASSDKIGVITNEDDFILAPGELDYLRQVFGPRIKTYPSGGHLGNLEYRDNMAFLIDRLRSATW
;
A
#
# COMPACT_ATOMS: atom_id res chain seq x y z
N HIS A 1 -42.48 9.22 4.39
CA HIS A 1 -41.37 9.48 5.34
C HIS A 1 -40.50 8.23 5.41
N HIS A 2 -39.82 7.85 4.33
CA HIS A 2 -38.50 8.30 3.83
C HIS A 2 -37.32 7.95 4.75
N ASN A 3 -36.77 6.77 4.45
CA ASN A 3 -35.36 6.35 4.43
C ASN A 3 -34.56 6.34 5.74
N GLN A 4 -34.70 5.21 6.43
CA GLN A 4 -33.59 4.47 7.03
C GLN A 4 -33.13 3.43 6.00
N ASP A 5 -32.25 3.78 5.05
CA ASP A 5 -31.68 2.81 4.09
C ASP A 5 -30.53 3.45 3.29
N THR A 6 -29.32 3.54 3.85
CA THR A 6 -28.10 3.84 3.03
C THR A 6 -26.76 3.49 3.68
N SER A 7 -26.69 2.46 4.53
CA SER A 7 -25.37 2.03 5.06
C SER A 7 -25.07 0.53 4.98
N VAL A 8 -25.84 -0.23 4.17
CA VAL A 8 -25.70 -1.70 4.05
C VAL A 8 -25.57 -2.18 2.57
N MET A 9 -25.41 -1.29 1.59
CA MET A 9 -25.38 -1.67 0.16
C MET A 9 -24.03 -1.47 -0.54
N THR A 10 -22.95 -1.98 0.06
CA THR A 10 -21.87 -2.61 -0.71
C THR A 10 -21.51 -3.92 -0.04
N ASN A 11 -22.23 -4.97 -0.44
CA ASN A 11 -22.04 -6.38 -0.08
C ASN A 11 -20.73 -6.92 -0.69
N GLY A 12 -19.59 -6.34 -0.33
CA GLY A 12 -18.27 -6.66 -0.87
C GLY A 12 -17.53 -7.69 -0.02
N GLY A 13 -18.20 -8.82 0.28
CA GLY A 13 -17.74 -9.85 1.22
C GLY A 13 -16.23 -10.05 1.22
N TYR A 14 -15.58 -9.58 2.28
CA TYR A 14 -14.14 -9.77 2.47
C TYR A 14 -13.81 -9.93 3.95
N VAL A 15 -14.13 -11.09 4.51
CA VAL A 15 -13.46 -11.57 5.72
C VAL A 15 -13.30 -13.10 5.63
N VAL A 16 -12.06 -13.56 5.61
CA VAL A 16 -11.54 -14.93 5.77
C VAL A 16 -11.43 -15.82 4.49
N PRO A 17 -10.20 -16.20 4.07
CA PRO A 17 -9.97 -17.27 3.10
C PRO A 17 -10.43 -18.64 3.62
N ARG A 18 -11.15 -19.41 2.78
CA ARG A 18 -11.44 -20.82 3.07
C ARG A 18 -10.19 -21.68 2.89
N ASN A 19 -9.90 -22.48 3.93
CA ASN A 19 -9.04 -23.67 3.95
C ASN A 19 -7.51 -23.46 3.97
N LYS A 20 -6.94 -23.14 5.14
CA LYS A 20 -5.62 -23.67 5.54
C LYS A 20 -5.52 -23.84 7.05
N VAL A 21 -5.03 -25.01 7.49
CA VAL A 21 -4.61 -25.27 8.87
C VAL A 21 -3.13 -24.94 8.98
N LEU A 22 -2.80 -23.91 9.75
CA LEU A 22 -1.43 -23.46 9.99
C LEU A 22 -0.87 -24.19 11.24
N LYS A 23 0.42 -24.58 11.21
CA LYS A 23 1.11 -25.24 12.32
C LYS A 23 1.87 -24.21 13.17
N ASN A 24 2.05 -24.52 14.45
CA ASN A 24 2.53 -23.62 15.52
C ASN A 24 3.97 -23.07 15.40
N SER A 25 4.70 -23.26 14.28
CA SER A 25 6.13 -22.92 14.17
C SER A 25 6.52 -22.01 13.01
N ASP A 26 5.57 -21.59 12.15
CA ASP A 26 5.87 -20.72 11.02
C ASP A 26 5.49 -19.27 11.35
N SER A 27 6.29 -18.28 10.91
CA SER A 27 5.92 -16.86 10.98
C SER A 27 4.65 -16.65 10.17
N LEU A 28 3.51 -16.50 10.84
CA LEU A 28 2.20 -16.35 10.19
C LEU A 28 2.04 -14.98 9.54
N GLU A 29 2.89 -14.02 9.89
CA GLU A 29 2.80 -12.63 9.47
C GLU A 29 3.12 -12.46 7.98
N ASP A 30 4.20 -13.08 7.49
CA ASP A 30 4.58 -13.02 6.07
C ASP A 30 3.49 -13.62 5.17
N TYR A 31 2.94 -14.76 5.58
CA TYR A 31 1.84 -15.41 4.86
C TYR A 31 0.55 -14.60 4.92
N PHE A 32 0.29 -13.92 6.04
CA PHE A 32 -0.87 -13.06 6.22
C PHE A 32 -0.81 -11.86 5.26
N TRP A 33 0.31 -11.13 5.23
CA TRP A 33 0.49 -9.98 4.33
C TRP A 33 0.49 -10.38 2.87
N THR A 34 1.13 -11.51 2.52
CA THR A 34 1.08 -12.05 1.15
C THR A 34 -0.36 -12.40 0.75
N SER A 35 -1.11 -13.05 1.64
CA SER A 35 -2.51 -13.42 1.38
C SER A 35 -3.41 -12.18 1.23
N LEU A 36 -3.17 -11.12 2.00
CA LEU A 36 -3.88 -9.85 1.86
C LEU A 36 -3.52 -9.15 0.55
N HIS A 37 -2.27 -9.22 0.12
CA HIS A 37 -1.84 -8.62 -1.15
C HIS A 37 -2.45 -9.36 -2.35
N LEU A 38 -2.38 -10.69 -2.35
CA LEU A 38 -3.00 -11.51 -3.41
C LEU A 38 -4.49 -11.25 -3.50
N SER A 39 -5.17 -11.18 -2.37
CA SER A 39 -6.60 -10.91 -2.39
C SER A 39 -6.97 -9.49 -2.77
N PHE A 40 -6.11 -8.51 -2.48
CA PHE A 40 -6.26 -7.17 -3.02
C PHE A 40 -6.12 -7.18 -4.54
N LEU A 41 -5.17 -7.92 -5.10
CA LEU A 41 -5.04 -8.06 -6.55
C LEU A 41 -6.25 -8.76 -7.18
N ASP A 42 -6.79 -9.79 -6.53
CA ASP A 42 -8.01 -10.46 -6.97
C ASP A 42 -9.19 -9.47 -6.95
N TYR A 43 -9.37 -8.72 -5.85
CA TYR A 43 -10.38 -7.66 -5.78
C TYR A 43 -10.19 -6.60 -6.88
N PHE A 44 -8.94 -6.14 -7.09
CA PHE A 44 -8.63 -5.13 -8.08
C PHE A 44 -8.98 -5.61 -9.50
N ASN A 45 -8.59 -6.83 -9.84
CA ASN A 45 -8.79 -7.37 -11.18
C ASN A 45 -10.23 -7.85 -11.43
N GLU A 46 -10.88 -8.49 -10.45
CA GLU A 46 -12.20 -9.11 -10.63
C GLU A 46 -13.36 -8.13 -10.37
N TYR A 47 -13.16 -7.08 -9.57
CA TYR A 47 -14.23 -6.17 -9.19
C TYR A 47 -13.93 -4.71 -9.52
N PHE A 48 -12.76 -4.21 -9.13
CA PHE A 48 -12.44 -2.79 -9.28
C PHE A 48 -12.35 -2.38 -10.75
N VAL A 49 -11.52 -3.08 -11.55
CA VAL A 49 -11.34 -2.78 -12.97
C VAL A 49 -12.67 -2.90 -13.75
N PRO A 50 -13.42 -4.02 -13.68
CA PRO A 50 -14.68 -4.16 -14.41
C PRO A 50 -15.71 -3.09 -14.04
N TYR A 51 -15.77 -2.70 -12.76
CA TYR A 51 -16.67 -1.66 -12.29
C TYR A 51 -16.42 -0.31 -12.97
N PHE A 52 -15.16 0.13 -13.07
CA PHE A 52 -14.83 1.39 -13.74
C PHE A 52 -14.97 1.30 -15.26
N GLN A 53 -14.59 0.18 -15.87
CA GLN A 53 -14.77 -0.04 -17.31
C GLN A 53 -16.24 -0.04 -17.73
N SER A 54 -17.15 -0.53 -16.89
CA SER A 54 -18.59 -0.50 -17.15
C SER A 54 -19.17 0.92 -17.26
N ARG A 55 -18.49 1.92 -16.67
CA ARG A 55 -18.93 3.32 -16.62
C ARG A 55 -18.16 4.24 -17.54
N GLN A 56 -16.93 3.87 -17.86
CA GLN A 56 -16.07 4.57 -18.78
C GLN A 56 -15.60 3.60 -19.87
N PRO A 57 -16.41 3.37 -20.91
CA PRO A 57 -16.04 2.52 -22.04
C PRO A 57 -14.73 3.02 -22.66
N GLY A 58 -13.77 2.10 -22.85
CA GLY A 58 -12.44 2.42 -23.40
C GLY A 58 -11.37 2.72 -22.35
N LEU A 59 -11.71 2.78 -21.06
CA LEU A 59 -10.73 2.87 -19.97
C LEU A 59 -9.94 1.55 -19.87
N SER A 60 -8.62 1.62 -19.98
CA SER A 60 -7.76 0.45 -19.80
C SER A 60 -7.39 0.23 -18.34
N ARG A 61 -6.99 -1.00 -18.02
CA ARG A 61 -6.48 -1.35 -16.68
C ARG A 61 -5.21 -0.56 -16.36
N GLU A 62 -4.35 -0.35 -17.35
CA GLU A 62 -3.10 0.39 -17.21
C GLU A 62 -3.37 1.86 -16.93
N GLN A 63 -4.39 2.44 -17.56
CA GLN A 63 -4.83 3.82 -17.26
C GLN A 63 -5.35 3.95 -15.82
N LEU A 64 -6.06 2.94 -15.31
CA LEU A 64 -6.48 2.91 -13.90
C LEU A 64 -5.30 2.81 -12.95
N ILE A 65 -4.33 1.92 -13.25
CA ILE A 65 -3.12 1.77 -12.43
C ILE A 65 -2.34 3.08 -12.41
N GLU A 66 -2.12 3.71 -13.56
CA GLU A 66 -1.39 4.97 -13.66
C GLU A 66 -2.09 6.07 -12.87
N ALA A 67 -3.41 6.20 -13.02
CA ALA A 67 -4.20 7.21 -12.30
C ALA A 67 -4.14 7.04 -10.77
N LEU A 68 -4.08 5.80 -10.28
CA LEU A 68 -4.01 5.45 -8.86
C LEU A 68 -2.58 5.38 -8.31
N SER A 69 -1.57 5.45 -9.16
CA SER A 69 -0.17 5.37 -8.77
C SER A 69 0.30 6.66 -8.07
N LEU A 70 1.42 6.57 -7.34
CA LEU A 70 2.09 7.76 -6.81
C LEU A 70 2.57 8.72 -7.92
N LYS A 71 2.77 8.23 -9.15
CA LYS A 71 3.21 9.04 -10.28
C LYS A 71 2.18 10.10 -10.67
N SER A 72 0.89 9.80 -10.51
CA SER A 72 -0.19 10.75 -10.82
C SER A 72 -0.14 12.01 -9.94
N ILE A 73 0.51 11.92 -8.76
CA ILE A 73 0.72 13.02 -7.82
C ILE A 73 2.20 13.35 -7.58
N GLU A 74 3.11 12.89 -8.44
CA GLU A 74 4.56 13.01 -8.26
C GLU A 74 5.00 14.45 -7.98
N GLY A 75 4.51 15.41 -8.77
CA GLY A 75 4.86 16.83 -8.61
C GLY A 75 4.49 17.40 -7.25
N TYR A 76 3.38 16.93 -6.65
CA TYR A 76 3.01 17.31 -5.29
C TYR A 76 3.91 16.65 -4.25
N LEU A 77 4.24 15.36 -4.42
CA LEU A 77 5.15 14.63 -3.52
C LEU A 77 6.58 15.19 -3.54
N ALA A 78 7.06 15.58 -4.73
CA ALA A 78 8.39 16.14 -4.93
C ALA A 78 8.52 17.56 -4.34
N SER A 79 7.46 18.38 -4.43
CA SER A 79 7.47 19.77 -3.96
C SER A 79 7.15 19.95 -2.47
N SER A 80 6.49 18.98 -1.84
CA SER A 80 6.08 19.07 -0.45
C SER A 80 7.21 18.71 0.52
N ASP A 81 7.56 19.62 1.42
CA ASP A 81 8.48 19.39 2.53
C ASP A 81 7.82 18.64 3.71
N LYS A 82 6.51 18.36 3.65
CA LYS A 82 5.73 17.75 4.74
C LYS A 82 5.52 16.25 4.61
N ILE A 83 5.99 15.66 3.52
CA ILE A 83 5.80 14.24 3.21
C ILE A 83 7.18 13.60 3.12
N GLY A 84 7.33 12.39 3.65
CA GLY A 84 8.54 11.60 3.44
C GLY A 84 8.21 10.12 3.53
N VAL A 85 9.23 9.30 3.27
CA VAL A 85 9.09 7.86 3.12
C VAL A 85 10.03 7.17 4.07
N ILE A 86 9.56 6.08 4.68
CA ILE A 86 10.39 5.12 5.40
C ILE A 86 10.12 3.75 4.78
N THR A 87 11.15 3.06 4.33
CA THR A 87 11.04 1.76 3.66
C THR A 87 12.32 0.93 3.80
N ASN A 88 12.31 -0.29 3.27
CA ASN A 88 13.43 -1.23 3.32
C ASN A 88 13.88 -1.58 1.90
N GLU A 89 15.17 -1.88 1.73
CA GLU A 89 15.71 -2.31 0.44
C GLU A 89 15.20 -3.69 0.01
N ASP A 90 14.81 -4.52 0.98
CA ASP A 90 14.28 -5.87 0.81
C ASP A 90 12.75 -5.94 0.92
N ASP A 91 12.03 -4.82 0.82
CA ASP A 91 10.57 -4.82 0.79
C ASP A 91 10.04 -5.47 -0.50
N PHE A 92 9.52 -6.68 -0.37
CA PHE A 92 9.07 -7.51 -1.49
C PHE A 92 7.83 -6.95 -2.22
N ILE A 93 7.14 -5.96 -1.65
CA ILE A 93 5.99 -5.31 -2.31
C ILE A 93 6.47 -4.34 -3.40
N LEU A 94 7.67 -3.77 -3.26
CA LEU A 94 8.20 -2.85 -4.24
C LEU A 94 8.63 -3.62 -5.51
N ALA A 95 8.03 -3.24 -6.63
CA ALA A 95 8.44 -3.77 -7.92
C ALA A 95 9.84 -3.26 -8.29
N PRO A 96 10.58 -3.97 -9.16
CA PRO A 96 11.90 -3.53 -9.61
C PRO A 96 11.89 -2.09 -10.12
N GLY A 97 12.77 -1.25 -9.55
CA GLY A 97 12.89 0.17 -9.88
C GLY A 97 11.99 1.11 -9.08
N GLU A 98 11.02 0.62 -8.29
CA GLU A 98 10.16 1.49 -7.47
C GLU A 98 10.92 2.15 -6.32
N LEU A 99 11.88 1.45 -5.71
CA LEU A 99 12.73 2.07 -4.68
C LEU A 99 13.57 3.23 -5.24
N ASP A 100 14.10 3.08 -6.46
CA ASP A 100 14.87 4.14 -7.11
C ASP A 100 13.97 5.32 -7.49
N TYR A 101 12.74 5.04 -7.95
CA TYR A 101 11.71 6.06 -8.14
C TYR A 101 11.41 6.83 -6.85
N LEU A 102 11.18 6.13 -5.73
CA LEU A 102 10.95 6.79 -4.44
C LEU A 102 12.15 7.63 -4.00
N ARG A 103 13.38 7.13 -4.19
CA ARG A 103 14.61 7.90 -3.93
C ARG A 103 14.68 9.17 -4.78
N GLN A 104 14.30 9.10 -6.05
CA GLN A 104 14.27 10.27 -6.92
C GLN A 104 13.24 11.31 -6.46
N VAL A 105 12.03 10.89 -6.11
CA VAL A 105 10.93 11.79 -5.76
C VAL A 105 11.12 12.45 -4.39
N PHE A 106 11.58 11.68 -3.40
CA PHE A 106 11.68 12.14 -2.02
C PHE A 106 13.08 12.63 -1.64
N GLY A 107 14.12 12.21 -2.36
CA GLY A 107 15.51 12.64 -2.12
C GLY A 107 15.93 12.45 -0.65
N PRO A 108 16.34 13.49 0.08
CA PRO A 108 16.73 13.36 1.48
C PRO A 108 15.57 13.01 2.43
N ARG A 109 14.30 13.11 1.98
CA ARG A 109 13.10 12.81 2.77
C ARG A 109 12.73 11.32 2.76
N ILE A 110 13.51 10.47 2.09
CA ILE A 110 13.38 9.01 2.20
C ILE A 110 14.43 8.45 3.17
N LYS A 111 13.98 7.67 4.14
CA LYS A 111 14.82 6.83 4.99
C LYS A 111 14.68 5.39 4.51
N THR A 112 15.77 4.82 4.03
CA THR A 112 15.83 3.42 3.63
C THR A 112 16.66 2.62 4.63
N TYR A 113 16.16 1.45 5.05
CA TYR A 113 16.91 0.48 5.84
C TYR A 113 17.34 -0.71 4.95
N PRO A 114 18.50 -1.33 5.20
CA PRO A 114 19.00 -2.41 4.34
C PRO A 114 18.17 -3.69 4.43
N SER A 115 17.48 -3.92 5.55
CA SER A 115 16.64 -5.09 5.75
C SER A 115 15.45 -4.81 6.67
N GLY A 116 14.42 -5.64 6.56
CA GLY A 116 13.19 -5.53 7.34
C GLY A 116 11.95 -5.99 6.59
N GLY A 117 12.07 -6.36 5.32
CA GLY A 117 10.94 -6.82 4.50
C GLY A 117 9.85 -5.76 4.43
N HIS A 118 8.60 -6.20 4.43
CA HIS A 118 7.46 -5.29 4.48
C HIS A 118 7.16 -4.88 5.93
N LEU A 119 7.51 -3.64 6.30
CA LEU A 119 7.28 -3.03 7.63
C LEU A 119 8.03 -3.62 8.84
N GLY A 120 8.80 -4.70 8.71
CA GLY A 120 9.56 -5.29 9.82
C GLY A 120 10.65 -4.38 10.40
N ASN A 121 11.04 -3.32 9.68
CA ASN A 121 11.89 -2.27 10.25
C ASN A 121 11.25 -1.52 11.42
N LEU A 122 9.91 -1.57 11.58
CA LEU A 122 9.20 -0.95 12.70
C LEU A 122 9.30 -1.76 14.00
N GLU A 123 9.81 -2.99 13.97
CA GLU A 123 10.07 -3.77 15.19
C GLU A 123 11.27 -3.24 15.97
N TYR A 124 12.17 -2.51 15.29
CA TYR A 124 13.38 -1.97 15.90
C TYR A 124 13.08 -0.66 16.62
N ARG A 125 13.40 -0.63 17.92
CA ARG A 125 13.15 0.54 18.79
C ARG A 125 13.71 1.85 18.21
N ASP A 126 14.91 1.81 17.64
CA ASP A 126 15.57 3.02 17.10
C ASP A 126 14.87 3.53 15.84
N ASN A 127 14.38 2.62 14.99
CA ASN A 127 13.61 2.98 13.79
C ASN A 127 12.26 3.59 14.16
N MET A 128 11.61 3.05 15.21
CA MET A 128 10.38 3.62 15.78
C MET A 128 10.60 4.98 16.42
N ALA A 129 11.73 5.16 17.12
CA ALA A 129 12.10 6.46 17.67
C ALA A 129 12.28 7.50 16.54
N PHE A 130 12.94 7.13 15.45
CA PHE A 130 13.06 7.97 14.26
C PHE A 130 11.69 8.31 13.65
N LEU A 131 10.80 7.33 13.47
CA LEU A 131 9.44 7.57 12.96
C LEU A 131 8.67 8.56 13.85
N ILE A 132 8.69 8.36 15.17
CA ILE A 132 7.99 9.23 16.13
C ILE A 132 8.56 10.66 16.08
N ASP A 133 9.89 10.80 15.97
CA ASP A 133 10.54 12.10 15.81
C ASP A 133 10.07 12.80 14.51
N ARG A 134 10.04 12.08 13.38
CA ARG A 134 9.53 12.61 12.11
C ARG A 134 8.06 13.02 12.19
N LEU A 135 7.20 12.24 12.84
CA LEU A 135 5.78 12.56 13.01
C LEU A 135 5.53 13.78 13.91
N ARG A 136 6.48 14.14 14.78
CA ARG A 136 6.42 15.36 15.60
C ARG A 136 6.95 16.60 14.88
N SER A 137 7.64 16.41 13.76
CA SER A 137 8.16 17.50 12.94
C SER A 137 7.09 18.05 11.99
N ALA A 138 7.17 19.34 11.68
CA ALA A 138 6.29 19.97 10.67
C ALA A 138 6.77 19.72 9.23
N THR A 139 8.01 19.27 9.07
CA THR A 139 8.70 19.00 7.80
C THR A 139 9.55 17.74 7.91
N TRP A 140 9.80 17.08 6.80
CA TRP A 140 10.61 15.86 6.70
C TRP A 140 12.09 16.13 6.54
#